data_AF-A0A2U0S5Z3-F1
#
_entry.id   AF-A0A2U0S5Z3-F1
#
_cell.length_a   1.000
_cell.length_b   1.000
_cell.length_c   1.000
_cell.angle_alpha   90.00
_cell.angle_beta   90.00
_cell.angle_gamma   90.00
#
_symmetry.space_group_name_H-M   'P 1'
#
loop_
_entity.id
_entity.type
_entity.pdbx_description
1 polymer ?
#
loop_
_entity_poly.entity_id
_entity_poly.type
_entity_poly.pdbx_seq_one_letter_code
_entity_poly.pdbx_strand_id
1 'polypeptide(L)' 'MGNLTVAVLGKQGYSSNIAKKGTVSDITLYNMKKGETTVTFIEPTRYPDRLAPLFYACSLAETAVVVVDELNAN' A
#
# COMPACT_ATOMS: atom_id res chain seq x y z
N MET A 1 -4.86 20.80 -4.13
CA MET A 1 -4.47 19.80 -3.11
C MET A 1 -4.76 18.44 -3.71
N GLY A 2 -3.74 17.71 -4.15
CA GLY A 2 -3.91 16.40 -4.77
C GLY A 2 -3.83 15.30 -3.71
N ASN A 3 -4.74 14.35 -3.76
CA ASN A 3 -4.67 13.10 -3.01
C ASN A 3 -4.41 11.97 -4.01
N LEU A 4 -3.39 11.17 -3.76
CA LEU A 4 -3.10 9.95 -4.52
C LEU A 4 -3.20 8.76 -3.59
N THR A 5 -4.02 7.78 -3.95
CA THR A 5 -4.12 6.51 -3.22
C THR A 5 -3.42 5.40 -4.00
N VAL A 6 -2.49 4.71 -3.35
CA VAL A 6 -1.63 3.69 -3.98
C VAL A 6 -1.80 2.37 -3.25
N ALA A 7 -2.17 1.32 -3.96
CA ALA A 7 -2.10 -0.04 -3.41
C ALA A 7 -0.64 -0.50 -3.43
N VAL A 8 -0.14 -1.04 -2.31
CA VAL A 8 1.20 -1.63 -2.22
C VAL A 8 1.02 -3.12 -2.01
N LEU A 9 1.40 -3.87 -3.04
CA LEU A 9 1.15 -5.31 -3.17
C LEU A 9 2.47 -6.09 -3.18
N GLY A 10 2.41 -7.40 -2.98
CA GLY A 10 3.60 -8.26 -2.90
C GLY A 10 4.18 -8.27 -1.48
N LYS A 11 5.50 -8.09 -1.35
CA LYS A 11 6.15 -8.10 -0.04
C LYS A 11 5.65 -6.95 0.84
N GLN A 12 5.13 -7.29 2.03
CA GLN A 12 4.65 -6.32 3.01
C GLN A 12 5.80 -5.52 3.66
N GLY A 13 5.47 -4.35 4.20
CA GLY A 13 6.40 -3.51 4.98
C GLY A 13 7.20 -2.49 4.15
N TYR A 14 6.95 -2.40 2.85
CA TYR A 14 7.56 -1.36 2.01
C TYR A 14 7.12 0.04 2.46
N SER A 15 5.83 0.22 2.71
CA SER A 15 5.23 1.52 3.01
C SER A 15 5.67 2.08 4.37
N SER A 16 5.99 1.22 5.34
CA SER A 16 6.52 1.66 6.65
C SER A 16 7.88 2.34 6.57
N ASN A 17 8.63 2.13 5.49
CA ASN A 17 9.96 2.73 5.33
C ASN A 17 9.90 4.15 4.74
N ILE A 18 8.79 4.52 4.11
CA ILE A 18 8.67 5.77 3.33
C ILE A 18 7.53 6.68 3.79
N ALA A 19 6.62 6.19 4.62
CA ALA A 19 5.41 6.90 5.01
C ALA A 19 5.02 6.64 6.48
N LYS A 20 4.26 7.57 7.05
CA LYS A 20 3.80 7.48 8.44
C LYS A 20 2.66 6.49 8.56
N LYS A 21 2.82 5.46 9.41
CA LYS A 21 1.76 4.49 9.71
C LYS A 21 0.51 5.21 10.27
N GLY A 22 -0.63 4.93 9.68
CA GLY A 22 -1.95 5.45 10.05
C GLY A 22 -2.86 4.33 10.55
N THR A 23 -4.09 4.29 10.03
CA THR A 23 -5.11 3.30 10.40
C THR A 23 -4.65 1.87 10.11
N VAL A 24 -4.88 0.97 11.07
CA VAL A 24 -4.56 -0.46 10.98
C VAL A 24 -5.84 -1.25 11.19
N SER A 25 -6.24 -2.05 10.20
CA SER A 25 -7.40 -2.95 10.28
C SER A 25 -7.13 -4.23 9.45
N ASP A 26 -8.04 -4.60 8.55
CA ASP A 26 -7.81 -5.62 7.53
C ASP A 26 -6.78 -5.14 6.47
N ILE A 27 -6.70 -3.82 6.28
CA ILE A 27 -5.66 -3.11 5.50
C ILE A 27 -4.92 -2.14 6.43
N THR A 28 -3.68 -1.79 6.11
CA THR A 28 -2.94 -0.72 6.78
C THR A 28 -2.75 0.47 5.85
N LEU A 29 -3.07 1.66 6.35
CA LEU A 29 -2.84 2.92 5.65
C LEU A 29 -1.51 3.54 6.10
N TYR A 30 -0.71 4.00 5.16
CA TYR A 30 0.49 4.79 5.41
C TYR A 30 0.40 6.11 4.66
N ASN A 31 0.67 7.23 5.33
CA ASN A 31 0.46 8.57 4.78
C ASN A 31 1.79 9.31 4.63
N MET A 32 2.00 9.90 3.45
CA MET A 32 3.16 10.73 3.13
C MET A 32 2.69 12.09 2.60
N LYS A 33 3.23 13.19 3.14
CA LYS A 33 3.04 14.53 2.58
C LYS A 33 4.23 14.91 1.71
N LYS A 34 3.98 15.28 0.46
CA LYS A 34 5.00 15.76 -0.49
C LYS A 34 4.56 17.10 -1.06
N GLY A 35 5.04 18.18 -0.45
CA GLY A 35 4.55 19.54 -0.72
C GLY A 35 3.06 19.65 -0.42
N GLU A 36 2.27 20.05 -1.43
CA GLU A 36 0.81 20.17 -1.37
C GLU A 36 0.04 18.89 -1.75
N THR A 37 0.76 17.78 -1.95
CA THR A 37 0.18 16.47 -2.30
C THR A 37 0.28 15.52 -1.11
N THR A 38 -0.80 14.80 -0.84
CA THR A 38 -0.80 13.68 0.11
C THR A 38 -0.88 12.38 -0.65
N VAL A 39 0.02 11.44 -0.32
CA VAL A 39 -0.01 10.08 -0.84
C VAL A 39 -0.41 9.14 0.29
N THR A 40 -1.44 8.34 0.06
CA THR A 40 -1.91 7.29 0.96
C THR A 40 -1.59 5.94 0.35
N PHE A 41 -0.67 5.21 0.97
CA PHE A 41 -0.35 3.83 0.61
C PHE A 41 -1.25 2.87 1.39
N ILE A 42 -1.76 1.86 0.71
CA ILE A 42 -2.62 0.82 1.30
C ILE A 42 -1.92 -0.53 1.16
N GLU A 43 -1.56 -1.15 2.28
CA GLU A 43 -1.07 -2.53 2.30
C GLU A 43 -2.18 -3.49 2.79
N PRO A 44 -2.48 -4.58 2.07
CA PRO A 44 -3.47 -5.57 2.48
C PRO A 44 -2.89 -6.50 3.57
N THR A 45 -2.71 -5.99 4.78
CA THR A 45 -1.93 -6.67 5.85
C THR A 45 -2.46 -8.05 6.23
N ARG A 46 -3.77 -8.30 6.10
CA ARG A 46 -4.39 -9.60 6.37
C ARG A 46 -4.36 -10.58 5.18
N TYR A 47 -3.85 -10.19 4.02
CA TYR A 47 -3.57 -11.11 2.92
C TYR A 47 -2.20 -11.76 3.15
N PRO A 48 -2.04 -13.09 2.95
CA PRO A 48 -2.97 -14.00 2.27
C PRO A 48 -3.99 -14.72 3.16
N ASP A 49 -3.96 -14.56 4.49
CA ASP A 49 -4.89 -15.25 5.42
C ASP A 49 -6.37 -14.99 5.07
N ARG A 50 -6.67 -13.78 4.60
CA ARG A 50 -7.97 -13.41 4.01
C ARG A 50 -7.75 -12.78 2.65
N LEU A 51 -8.62 -13.15 1.71
CA LEU A 51 -8.58 -12.63 0.34
C LEU A 51 -9.18 -11.20 0.23
N ALA A 52 -10.22 -10.89 1.00
CA ALA A 52 -10.94 -9.61 0.94
C ALA A 52 -10.05 -8.33 1.06
N PRO A 53 -9.06 -8.27 1.98
CA PRO A 53 -8.13 -7.14 2.07
C PRO A 53 -7.44 -6.76 0.76
N LEU A 54 -7.10 -7.73 -0.08
CA LEU A 54 -6.48 -7.48 -1.39
C LEU A 54 -7.44 -6.69 -2.30
N PHE A 55 -8.71 -7.12 -2.36
CA PHE A 55 -9.74 -6.41 -3.11
C PHE A 55 -9.98 -5.01 -2.56
N TYR A 56 -9.98 -4.83 -1.24
CA TYR A 56 -10.13 -3.50 -0.63
C TYR A 56 -8.99 -2.57 -1.02
N ALA A 57 -7.74 -3.01 -0.94
CA ALA A 57 -6.58 -2.21 -1.31
C ALA A 57 -6.64 -1.80 -2.79
N CYS A 58 -6.92 -2.74 -3.70
CA CYS A 58 -7.00 -2.46 -5.13
C CYS A 58 -8.20 -1.57 -5.50
N SER A 59 -9.36 -1.76 -4.87
CA SER A 59 -10.58 -1.01 -5.21
C SER A 59 -10.54 0.44 -4.74
N LEU A 60 -9.77 0.74 -3.69
CA LEU A 60 -9.62 2.09 -3.14
C LEU A 60 -8.49 2.88 -3.81
N ALA A 61 -7.60 2.22 -4.54
CA ALA A 61 -6.40 2.83 -5.11
C ALA A 61 -6.59 3.28 -6.56
N GLU A 62 -5.88 4.34 -6.93
CA GLU A 62 -5.82 4.84 -8.32
C GLU A 62 -4.71 4.14 -9.11
N THR A 63 -3.68 3.66 -8.41
CA THR A 63 -2.54 2.96 -8.98
C THR A 63 -1.98 1.94 -8.00
N ALA A 64 -1.10 1.06 -8.48
CA ALA A 64 -0.49 0.01 -7.67
C ALA A 64 1.02 -0.01 -7.82
N VAL A 65 1.71 -0.27 -6.71
CA VAL A 65 3.12 -0.63 -6.65
C VAL A 65 3.20 -2.11 -6.27
N VAL A 66 3.86 -2.91 -7.10
CA VAL A 66 4.11 -4.33 -6.82
C VAL A 66 5.54 -4.47 -6.33
N VAL A 67 5.70 -4.84 -5.07
CA VAL A 67 6.98 -5.04 -4.41
C VAL A 67 7.39 -6.49 -4.57
N VAL A 68 8.46 -6.72 -5.32
CA VAL A 68 9.10 -8.03 -5.48
C VAL A 68 10.41 -8.06 -4.71
N ASP A 69 10.74 -9.22 -4.15
CA ASP A 69 11.98 -9.40 -3.39
C ASP A 69 13.23 -9.29 -4.27
N GLU A 70 13.17 -9.90 -5.45
CA GLU A 70 14.27 -9.94 -6.40
C GLU A 70 13.71 -9.99 -7.83
N LEU A 71 14.42 -9.36 -8.76
CA LEU A 71 14.25 -9.59 -10.18
C LEU A 71 15.37 -10.53 -10.63
N ASN A 72 15.02 -11.76 -10.98
CA ASN A 72 15.96 -12.74 -11.49
C ASN A 72 15.39 -13.41 -12.76
N ALA A 73 16.25 -14.10 -13.50
CA ALA A 73 15.91 -14.82 -14.74
C ALA A 73 15.81 -16.34 -14.54
N ASN A 74 15.77 -16.79 -13.27
CA ASN A 74 15.84 -18.20 -12.88
C ASN A 74 14.49 -18.90 -13.07
#